data_AF-A0A7G3ZBY8-F1
#
_entry.id   AF-A0A7G3ZBY8-F1
#
_cell.length_a   1.000
_cell.length_b   1.000
_cell.length_c   1.000
_cell.angle_alpha   90.00
_cell.angle_beta   90.00
_cell.angle_gamma   90.00
#
_symmetry.space_group_name_H-M   'P 1'
#
loop_
_entity.id
_entity.type
_entity.pdbx_description
1 polymer ?
#
loop_
_entity_poly.entity_id
_entity_poly.type
_entity_poly.pdbx_seq_one_letter_code
_entity_poly.pdbx_strand_id
1 'polypeptide(L)'
;MILGLFRRKGLCWICLEESTMDSSWTRHECGCNLQVHKCCYFRWLFDLNKSSEQGKWGLDLGFEPLDELRRNMCYLVDCHREFQSELSAVEVMTFVPLLKGAWVSTFEVSPLGAVNAFTINLPLSLEHQVIAFPIVIPPCPQCKRPIFSRPVHFTSSSVFLSAAYQVKKLIRAAAVMALLTVSTLNIGKWAFNLGLWQLRCLFPERVLRSVLRVSTTKALDVYGETMQGRRSIPSVTQFLVLGFPFYLMGLRGSSRVLNKLQWIYSLVFTVRAGHHTGKSRNALSHLVSVINLSVLFNSTIVSPTLTRIYEFMVKKARPYFCLTSDSMDIFPSQEYSNIIIKTSWHDVLFEAAVWPWCGEKVGSKLFDLFVWVQKEIPYKFTPEASPDEVRMVFNVLGCGLLAIARQSLNLYITYRRAQELRKLQDCFDEK
;
A
#
# COMPACT_ATOMS: atom_id res chain seq x y z
N MET A 1 24.31 18.10 12.39
CA MET A 1 25.59 18.55 11.78
C MET A 1 25.46 18.58 10.24
N ILE A 2 24.51 19.37 9.67
CA ILE A 2 24.10 19.28 8.23
C ILE A 2 24.06 20.64 7.52
N LEU A 3 24.44 21.75 8.17
CA LEU A 3 24.22 23.11 7.64
C LEU A 3 25.46 23.80 7.05
N GLY A 4 26.35 23.06 6.39
CA GLY A 4 27.63 23.62 5.91
C GLY A 4 28.26 23.00 4.65
N LEU A 5 27.52 22.25 3.83
CA LEU A 5 28.04 21.84 2.51
C LEU A 5 27.77 22.94 1.49
N PHE A 6 28.74 23.84 1.38
CA PHE A 6 28.89 24.84 0.32
C PHE A 6 28.43 24.32 -1.04
N ARG A 7 27.62 25.12 -1.74
CA ARG A 7 27.23 24.92 -3.15
C ARG A 7 28.47 24.90 -4.03
N ARG A 8 29.12 23.74 -4.16
CA ARG A 8 30.23 23.55 -5.09
C ARG A 8 29.65 23.55 -6.50
N LYS A 9 30.18 24.39 -7.38
CA LYS A 9 29.91 24.30 -8.82
C LYS A 9 30.64 23.07 -9.36
N GLY A 10 29.95 22.30 -10.19
CA GLY A 10 30.52 21.21 -10.95
C GLY A 10 30.35 21.47 -12.43
N LEU A 11 31.30 20.97 -13.24
CA LEU A 11 31.20 20.95 -14.69
C LEU A 11 30.87 19.51 -15.11
N CYS A 12 29.77 19.32 -15.84
CA CYS A 12 29.41 18.00 -16.33
C CYS A 12 30.31 17.63 -17.51
N TRP A 13 31.04 16.52 -17.44
CA TRP A 13 31.96 16.15 -18.53
C TRP A 13 31.25 15.70 -19.82
N ILE A 14 29.94 15.44 -19.79
CA ILE A 14 29.15 15.03 -20.95
C ILE A 14 28.54 16.25 -21.66
N CYS A 15 27.77 17.08 -20.96
CA CYS A 15 27.13 18.27 -21.57
C CYS A 15 27.97 19.54 -21.48
N LEU A 16 29.08 19.53 -20.74
CA LEU A 16 29.96 20.68 -20.51
C LEU A 16 29.28 21.87 -19.83
N GLU A 17 28.13 21.66 -19.19
CA GLU A 17 27.42 22.71 -18.45
C GLU A 17 27.91 22.79 -16.99
N GLU A 18 28.11 24.02 -16.50
CA GLU A 18 28.38 24.29 -15.10
C GLU A 18 27.08 24.50 -14.33
N SER A 19 26.86 23.71 -13.28
CA SER A 19 25.75 23.97 -12.35
C SER A 19 26.10 23.60 -10.92
N THR A 20 25.26 24.03 -9.98
CA THR A 20 25.46 23.70 -8.56
C THR A 20 25.24 22.21 -8.33
N MET A 21 26.21 21.54 -7.71
CA MET A 21 26.07 20.12 -7.39
C MET A 21 24.93 19.89 -6.39
N ASP A 22 23.99 19.04 -6.77
CA ASP A 22 22.85 18.59 -5.97
C ASP A 22 22.66 17.07 -6.11
N SER A 23 21.49 16.53 -5.70
CA SER A 23 21.17 15.10 -5.80
C SER A 23 21.07 14.57 -7.24
N SER A 24 21.02 15.44 -8.24
CA SER A 24 21.02 15.06 -9.67
C SER A 24 22.41 14.79 -10.21
N TRP A 25 23.47 15.10 -9.46
CA TRP A 25 24.85 14.82 -9.83
C TRP A 25 25.33 13.48 -9.26
N THR A 26 26.32 12.90 -9.93
CA THR A 26 27.11 11.79 -9.40
C THR A 26 28.59 12.04 -9.67
N ARG A 27 29.45 11.53 -8.78
CA ARG A 27 30.91 11.62 -8.91
C ARG A 27 31.47 10.25 -9.16
N HIS A 28 32.42 10.16 -10.08
CA HIS A 28 33.08 8.90 -10.38
C HIS A 28 33.86 8.41 -9.15
N GLU A 29 33.77 7.11 -8.84
CA GLU A 29 34.48 6.51 -7.70
C GLU A 29 35.93 6.17 -8.02
N CYS A 30 36.31 6.24 -9.30
CA CYS A 30 37.65 5.89 -9.78
C CYS A 30 38.76 6.90 -9.43
N GLY A 31 38.44 7.97 -8.67
CA GLY A 31 39.38 9.02 -8.26
C GLY A 31 39.63 10.11 -9.30
N CYS A 32 39.20 9.91 -10.54
CA CYS A 32 39.13 10.96 -11.54
C CYS A 32 38.15 12.06 -11.08
N ASN A 33 38.52 13.33 -11.19
CA ASN A 33 37.65 14.47 -10.84
C ASN A 33 36.53 14.71 -11.89
N LEU A 34 35.98 13.62 -12.43
CA LEU A 34 34.88 13.63 -13.39
C LEU A 34 33.55 13.65 -12.63
N GLN A 35 32.73 14.62 -12.99
CA GLN A 35 31.43 14.87 -12.40
C GLN A 35 30.39 14.85 -13.52
N VAL A 36 29.24 14.25 -13.29
CA VAL A 36 28.25 14.06 -14.34
C VAL A 36 26.84 14.19 -13.79
N HIS A 37 25.94 14.83 -14.56
CA HIS A 37 24.52 14.76 -14.26
C HIS A 37 24.01 13.33 -14.49
N LYS A 38 23.18 12.82 -13.58
CA LYS A 38 22.59 11.49 -13.69
C LYS A 38 21.85 11.30 -15.02
N CYS A 39 21.04 12.27 -15.46
CA CYS A 39 20.38 12.17 -16.78
C CYS A 39 21.40 12.10 -17.94
N CYS A 40 22.46 12.92 -17.94
CA CYS A 40 23.48 12.86 -19.00
C CYS A 40 24.19 11.51 -19.01
N TYR A 41 24.48 10.95 -17.83
CA TYR A 41 25.06 9.61 -17.70
C TYR A 41 24.11 8.53 -18.25
N PHE A 42 22.82 8.58 -17.90
CA PHE A 42 21.82 7.63 -18.37
C PHE A 42 21.61 7.73 -19.89
N ARG A 43 21.56 8.94 -20.44
CA ARG A 43 21.48 9.15 -21.89
C ARG A 43 22.69 8.60 -22.61
N TRP A 44 23.90 8.85 -22.09
CA TRP A 44 25.12 8.29 -22.66
C TRP A 44 25.15 6.75 -22.61
N LEU A 45 24.69 6.15 -21.52
CA LEU A 45 24.52 4.69 -21.45
C LEU A 45 23.51 4.18 -22.48
N PHE A 46 22.39 4.88 -22.67
CA PHE A 46 21.40 4.55 -23.69
C PHE A 46 21.99 4.60 -25.09
N ASP A 47 22.69 5.68 -25.45
CA ASP A 47 23.31 5.85 -26.78
C ASP A 47 24.36 4.76 -27.06
N LEU A 48 25.16 4.40 -26.04
CA LEU A 48 26.16 3.34 -26.15
C LEU A 48 25.52 1.97 -26.40
N ASN A 49 24.48 1.62 -25.65
CA ASN A 49 23.79 0.34 -25.82
C ASN A 49 22.94 0.32 -27.11
N LYS A 50 22.37 1.46 -27.52
CA LYS A 50 21.72 1.63 -28.83
C LYS A 50 22.69 1.30 -29.97
N SER A 51 23.91 1.80 -29.92
CA SER A 51 24.94 1.53 -30.94
C SER A 51 25.47 0.09 -30.92
N SER A 52 25.62 -0.52 -29.74
CA SER A 52 26.11 -1.90 -29.57
C SER A 52 25.11 -2.96 -30.04
N GLU A 53 23.82 -2.64 -30.00
CA GLU A 53 22.74 -3.57 -30.35
C GLU A 53 22.22 -3.38 -31.78
N GLN A 54 22.61 -2.32 -32.49
CA GLN A 54 22.31 -2.15 -33.92
C GLN A 54 22.83 -3.37 -34.72
N GLY A 55 21.91 -4.23 -35.16
CA GLY A 55 22.21 -5.44 -35.95
C GLY A 55 21.92 -6.79 -35.26
N LYS A 56 21.59 -6.83 -33.96
CA LYS A 56 21.27 -8.08 -33.22
C LYS A 56 19.77 -8.36 -33.04
N TRP A 57 18.91 -7.42 -33.43
CA TRP A 57 17.47 -7.52 -33.25
C TRP A 57 16.87 -8.43 -34.33
N GLY A 58 16.86 -9.74 -34.05
CA GLY A 58 16.08 -10.71 -34.84
C GLY A 58 14.59 -10.48 -34.63
N LEU A 59 13.83 -10.49 -35.73
CA LEU A 59 12.36 -10.52 -35.73
C LEU A 59 11.84 -11.62 -34.80
N ASP A 60 10.88 -11.29 -33.92
CA ASP A 60 9.70 -12.13 -33.62
C ASP A 60 8.79 -11.62 -32.48
N LEU A 61 9.07 -10.50 -31.81
CA LEU A 61 8.26 -10.06 -30.66
C LEU A 61 7.27 -8.90 -30.91
N GLY A 62 7.16 -8.37 -32.13
CA GLY A 62 6.14 -7.35 -32.45
C GLY A 62 6.30 -5.98 -31.76
N PHE A 63 7.43 -5.73 -31.10
CA PHE A 63 7.77 -4.44 -30.46
C PHE A 63 8.93 -3.75 -31.17
N GLU A 64 8.93 -2.41 -31.16
CA GLU A 64 10.09 -1.65 -31.64
C GLU A 64 11.29 -1.87 -30.69
N PRO A 65 12.43 -2.34 -31.21
CA PRO A 65 13.67 -2.50 -30.47
C PRO A 65 14.04 -1.38 -29.49
N LEU A 66 13.91 -0.14 -29.94
CA LEU A 66 14.36 1.05 -29.21
C LEU A 66 13.49 1.32 -27.98
N ASP A 67 12.20 1.06 -28.06
CA ASP A 67 11.27 1.25 -26.94
C ASP A 67 11.52 0.22 -25.85
N GLU A 68 11.83 -1.03 -26.21
CA GLU A 68 12.21 -2.07 -25.25
C GLU A 68 13.53 -1.73 -24.55
N LEU A 69 14.53 -1.26 -25.29
CA LEU A 69 15.79 -0.77 -24.69
C LEU A 69 15.55 0.38 -23.71
N ARG A 70 14.70 1.36 -24.09
CA ARG A 70 14.35 2.50 -23.23
C ARG A 70 13.67 2.04 -21.96
N ARG A 71 12.69 1.12 -22.06
CA ARG A 71 11.99 0.55 -20.91
C ARG A 71 12.94 -0.17 -19.97
N ASN A 72 13.87 -0.94 -20.50
CA ASN A 72 14.83 -1.71 -19.70
C ASN A 72 15.85 -0.81 -19.00
N MET A 73 16.30 0.24 -19.69
CA MET A 73 17.12 1.29 -19.09
C MET A 73 16.39 1.99 -17.94
N CYS A 74 15.14 2.40 -18.15
CA CYS A 74 14.31 2.99 -17.10
C CYS A 74 14.16 2.05 -15.90
N TYR A 75 13.83 0.77 -16.15
CA TYR A 75 13.69 -0.25 -15.10
C TYR A 75 14.95 -0.43 -14.24
N LEU A 76 16.13 -0.38 -14.86
CA LEU A 76 17.40 -0.61 -14.17
C LEU A 76 17.84 0.57 -13.31
N VAL A 77 17.58 1.79 -13.77
CA VAL A 77 17.98 3.00 -13.03
C VAL A 77 16.94 3.45 -12.01
N ASP A 78 15.68 3.01 -12.11
CA ASP A 78 14.61 3.45 -11.22
C ASP A 78 14.79 2.99 -9.76
N CYS A 79 15.06 3.95 -8.86
CA CYS A 79 15.26 3.67 -7.44
C CYS A 79 13.98 3.21 -6.72
N HIS A 80 12.81 3.60 -7.22
CA HIS A 80 11.53 3.30 -6.58
C HIS A 80 10.73 2.21 -7.30
N ARG A 81 11.41 1.34 -8.07
CA ARG A 81 10.80 0.21 -8.80
C ARG A 81 9.96 -0.72 -7.92
N GLU A 82 10.32 -0.91 -6.65
CA GLU A 82 9.57 -1.79 -5.74
C GLU A 82 8.16 -1.27 -5.42
N PHE A 83 7.81 -0.03 -5.79
CA PHE A 83 6.41 0.41 -5.74
C PHE A 83 5.49 -0.42 -6.63
N GLN A 84 6.00 -1.01 -7.71
CA GLN A 84 5.25 -1.85 -8.65
C GLN A 84 5.40 -3.34 -8.36
N SER A 85 6.47 -3.75 -7.66
CA SER A 85 6.69 -5.16 -7.35
C SER A 85 5.63 -5.68 -6.40
N GLU A 86 5.01 -6.80 -6.75
CA GLU A 86 4.18 -7.57 -5.84
C GLU A 86 4.98 -8.77 -5.34
N LEU A 87 5.06 -8.95 -4.03
CA LEU A 87 5.35 -10.28 -3.50
C LEU A 87 4.07 -11.09 -3.57
N SER A 88 4.05 -12.10 -4.43
CA SER A 88 2.98 -13.07 -4.37
C SER A 88 3.02 -13.72 -2.97
N ALA A 89 1.85 -13.88 -2.34
CA ALA A 89 1.79 -14.57 -1.05
C ALA A 89 2.34 -16.01 -1.16
N VAL A 90 2.25 -16.59 -2.36
CA VAL A 90 2.82 -17.89 -2.71
C VAL A 90 4.34 -17.88 -2.61
N GLU A 91 5.03 -16.90 -3.19
CA GLU A 91 6.48 -16.75 -3.03
C GLU A 91 6.86 -16.62 -1.56
N VAL A 92 6.15 -15.78 -0.79
CA VAL A 92 6.46 -15.63 0.64
C VAL A 92 6.23 -16.95 1.39
N MET A 93 5.18 -17.69 1.08
CA MET A 93 4.86 -18.97 1.71
C MET A 93 5.82 -20.10 1.31
N THR A 94 6.36 -20.11 0.09
CA THR A 94 7.37 -21.10 -0.32
C THR A 94 8.70 -20.91 0.41
N PHE A 95 8.99 -19.70 0.89
CA PHE A 95 10.12 -19.43 1.78
C PHE A 95 9.90 -19.87 3.24
N VAL A 96 8.69 -20.32 3.64
CA VAL A 96 8.40 -20.80 5.01
C VAL A 96 8.53 -22.32 5.09
N PRO A 97 9.59 -22.87 5.72
CA PRO A 97 9.90 -24.31 5.67
C PRO A 97 8.80 -25.21 6.27
N LEU A 98 8.14 -24.74 7.34
CA LEU A 98 7.13 -25.50 8.09
C LEU A 98 5.80 -25.63 7.34
N LEU A 99 5.42 -24.61 6.56
CA LEU A 99 4.16 -24.62 5.82
C LEU A 99 4.24 -25.48 4.55
N LYS A 100 5.44 -25.63 3.98
CA LYS A 100 5.68 -26.47 2.79
C LYS A 100 5.29 -27.93 3.02
N GLY A 101 5.56 -28.49 4.20
CA GLY A 101 5.21 -29.87 4.54
C GLY A 101 3.74 -30.08 4.89
N ALA A 102 3.13 -29.12 5.61
CA ALA A 102 1.74 -29.22 6.06
C ALA A 102 0.73 -28.98 4.92
N TRP A 103 1.01 -28.07 3.98
CA TRP A 103 0.08 -27.75 2.90
C TRP A 103 0.05 -28.80 1.79
N VAL A 104 1.21 -29.34 1.43
CA VAL A 104 1.32 -30.43 0.42
C VAL A 104 0.61 -31.70 0.89
N SER A 105 0.48 -31.91 2.21
CA SER A 105 -0.17 -33.08 2.79
C SER A 105 -1.64 -32.88 3.18
N THR A 106 -2.11 -31.65 3.38
CA THR A 106 -3.49 -31.39 3.87
C THR A 106 -4.46 -30.95 2.76
N PHE A 107 -3.98 -30.46 1.63
CA PHE A 107 -4.83 -30.06 0.50
C PHE A 107 -4.46 -30.87 -0.75
N GLU A 108 -5.20 -31.95 -1.04
CA GLU A 108 -5.21 -32.61 -2.36
C GLU A 108 -5.78 -31.69 -3.47
N VAL A 109 -6.36 -30.56 -3.09
CA VAL A 109 -6.71 -29.48 -3.99
C VAL A 109 -5.46 -28.63 -4.18
N SER A 110 -4.94 -28.58 -5.42
CA SER A 110 -3.78 -27.78 -5.82
C SER A 110 -3.68 -26.48 -5.02
N PRO A 111 -2.51 -26.11 -4.48
CA PRO A 111 -2.32 -24.84 -3.75
C PRO A 111 -2.78 -23.61 -4.55
N LEU A 112 -2.92 -23.72 -5.88
CA LEU A 112 -3.60 -22.73 -6.72
C LEU A 112 -5.08 -22.51 -6.35
N GLY A 113 -5.83 -23.53 -5.97
CA GLY A 113 -7.28 -23.46 -5.74
C GLY A 113 -7.65 -22.66 -4.50
N ALA A 114 -6.96 -22.85 -3.38
CA ALA A 114 -7.20 -22.07 -2.16
C ALA A 114 -6.70 -20.62 -2.31
N VAL A 115 -5.57 -20.40 -3.00
CA VAL A 115 -5.04 -19.06 -3.27
C VAL A 115 -5.93 -18.30 -4.27
N ASN A 116 -6.47 -18.99 -5.29
CA ASN A 116 -7.46 -18.43 -6.22
C ASN A 116 -8.80 -18.14 -5.52
N ALA A 117 -9.23 -18.97 -4.57
CA ALA A 117 -10.46 -18.75 -3.80
C ALA A 117 -10.35 -17.49 -2.90
N PHE A 118 -9.17 -17.20 -2.37
CA PHE A 118 -8.90 -15.94 -1.64
C PHE A 118 -8.57 -14.75 -2.55
N THR A 119 -8.61 -14.91 -3.88
CA THR A 119 -8.35 -13.85 -4.88
C THR A 119 -7.18 -12.94 -4.49
N ILE A 120 -6.10 -13.55 -4.00
CA ILE A 120 -4.78 -13.00 -4.29
C ILE A 120 -4.67 -13.33 -5.76
N ASN A 121 -5.04 -12.37 -6.63
CA ASN A 121 -4.87 -12.52 -8.06
C ASN A 121 -3.46 -13.08 -8.22
N LEU A 122 -3.30 -14.34 -8.65
CA LEU A 122 -2.08 -14.72 -9.31
C LEU A 122 -2.11 -13.82 -10.53
N PRO A 123 -1.30 -12.76 -10.60
CA PRO A 123 -1.27 -12.05 -11.84
C PRO A 123 -0.65 -13.07 -12.81
N LEU A 124 -1.52 -13.66 -13.62
CA LEU A 124 -1.25 -13.91 -15.04
C LEU A 124 -1.14 -12.57 -15.78
N SER A 125 -0.76 -11.47 -15.11
CA SER A 125 0.22 -10.62 -15.74
C SER A 125 1.40 -11.55 -15.95
N LEU A 126 1.65 -11.94 -17.19
CA LEU A 126 3.04 -11.90 -17.62
C LEU A 126 3.55 -10.54 -17.11
N GLU A 127 4.16 -10.49 -15.92
CA GLU A 127 5.30 -9.63 -15.75
C GLU A 127 6.14 -10.07 -16.94
N HIS A 128 6.07 -9.27 -18.02
CA HIS A 128 7.06 -9.32 -19.06
C HIS A 128 8.34 -9.24 -18.25
N GLN A 129 8.99 -10.40 -18.07
CA GLN A 129 10.29 -10.45 -17.43
C GLN A 129 11.07 -9.51 -18.32
N VAL A 130 11.32 -8.30 -17.81
CA VAL A 130 12.21 -7.35 -18.42
C VAL A 130 13.48 -8.16 -18.55
N ILE A 131 13.72 -8.69 -19.75
CA ILE A 131 14.88 -9.49 -20.06
C ILE A 131 15.99 -8.49 -19.82
N ALA A 132 16.71 -8.68 -18.72
CA ALA A 132 17.77 -7.77 -18.35
C ALA A 132 18.84 -7.91 -19.43
N PHE A 133 18.76 -7.04 -20.45
CA PHE A 133 19.82 -6.92 -21.43
C PHE A 133 21.09 -6.63 -20.64
N PRO A 134 22.19 -7.33 -20.92
CA PRO A 134 23.47 -7.03 -20.28
C PRO A 134 23.88 -5.63 -20.73
N ILE A 135 23.55 -4.62 -19.92
CA ILE A 135 23.98 -3.24 -20.17
C ILE A 135 25.50 -3.24 -20.09
N VAL A 136 26.14 -2.87 -21.20
CA VAL A 136 27.58 -2.65 -21.20
C VAL A 136 27.84 -1.34 -20.48
N ILE A 137 28.46 -1.42 -19.30
CA ILE A 137 28.91 -0.25 -18.54
C ILE A 137 30.35 0.05 -18.99
N PRO A 138 30.60 1.14 -19.74
CA PRO A 138 31.94 1.48 -20.20
C PRO A 138 32.85 1.87 -19.03
N PRO A 139 34.16 1.61 -19.14
CA PRO A 139 35.14 2.08 -18.16
C PRO A 139 35.32 3.60 -18.23
N CYS A 140 35.89 4.18 -17.17
CA CYS A 140 36.20 5.61 -17.11
C CYS A 140 37.06 6.05 -18.31
N PRO A 141 36.70 7.15 -19.01
CA PRO A 141 37.45 7.58 -20.19
C PRO A 141 38.91 7.96 -19.87
N GLN A 142 39.17 8.47 -18.66
CA GLN A 142 40.51 8.90 -18.22
C GLN A 142 41.39 7.76 -17.69
N CYS A 143 40.88 6.94 -16.76
CA CYS A 143 41.71 5.95 -16.05
C CYS A 143 41.38 4.49 -16.36
N LYS A 144 40.39 4.23 -17.24
CA LYS A 144 39.91 2.90 -17.65
C LYS A 144 39.41 1.98 -16.52
N ARG A 145 39.32 2.46 -15.27
CA ARG A 145 38.69 1.76 -14.14
C ARG A 145 37.16 1.84 -14.23
N PRO A 146 36.42 0.93 -13.58
CA PRO A 146 34.96 1.05 -13.49
C PRO A 146 34.57 2.40 -12.88
N ILE A 147 33.57 3.05 -13.49
CA ILE A 147 33.13 4.40 -13.11
C ILE A 147 32.47 4.37 -11.72
N PHE A 148 31.68 3.34 -11.45
CA PHE A 148 30.98 3.11 -10.20
C PHE A 148 31.12 1.64 -9.79
N SER A 149 31.33 1.39 -8.49
CA SER A 149 31.26 0.05 -7.90
C SER A 149 29.83 -0.42 -7.67
N ARG A 150 28.85 0.50 -7.69
CA ARG A 150 27.43 0.26 -7.50
C ARG A 150 26.61 0.88 -8.63
N PRO A 151 25.46 0.30 -8.99
CA PRO A 151 24.59 0.89 -10.00
C PRO A 151 24.13 2.29 -9.57
N VAL A 152 24.18 3.24 -10.51
CA VAL A 152 23.68 4.59 -10.29
C VAL A 152 22.17 4.58 -10.48
N HIS A 153 21.44 4.94 -9.43
CA HIS A 153 20.00 5.02 -9.48
C HIS A 153 19.52 6.47 -9.69
N PHE A 154 18.44 6.61 -10.45
CA PHE A 154 17.66 7.83 -10.53
C PHE A 154 16.91 8.01 -9.21
N THR A 155 17.19 9.11 -8.52
CA THR A 155 16.55 9.46 -7.25
C THR A 155 15.85 10.80 -7.43
N SER A 156 14.53 10.87 -7.27
CA SER A 156 13.90 12.19 -7.12
C SER A 156 14.39 12.88 -5.85
N SER A 157 14.42 14.21 -5.89
CA SER A 157 14.71 15.05 -4.72
C SER A 157 13.59 15.04 -3.66
N SER A 158 12.52 14.26 -3.87
CA SER A 158 11.34 14.32 -3.01
C SER A 158 11.49 13.42 -1.78
N VAL A 159 11.74 14.07 -0.63
CA VAL A 159 11.86 13.40 0.67
C VAL A 159 10.62 12.57 1.00
N PHE A 160 9.42 13.08 0.65
CA PHE A 160 8.16 12.37 0.89
C PHE A 160 8.06 11.04 0.14
N LEU A 161 8.49 10.98 -1.12
CA LEU A 161 8.43 9.75 -1.90
C LEU A 161 9.44 8.72 -1.37
N SER A 162 10.63 9.19 -1.01
CA SER A 162 11.65 8.34 -0.38
C SER A 162 11.17 7.79 0.96
N ALA A 163 10.55 8.62 1.80
CA ALA A 163 9.96 8.19 3.07
C ALA A 163 8.85 7.15 2.85
N ALA A 164 7.93 7.40 1.92
CA ALA A 164 6.87 6.45 1.57
C ALA A 164 7.43 5.11 1.06
N TYR A 165 8.51 5.16 0.27
CA TYR A 165 9.20 3.97 -0.22
C TYR A 165 9.82 3.15 0.92
N GLN A 166 10.52 3.81 1.86
CA GLN A 166 11.10 3.13 3.02
C GLN A 166 10.01 2.53 3.93
N VAL A 167 8.90 3.25 4.12
CA VAL A 167 7.75 2.72 4.87
C VAL A 167 7.19 1.48 4.20
N LYS A 168 6.99 1.49 2.87
CA LYS A 168 6.51 0.31 2.13
C LYS A 168 7.46 -0.88 2.27
N LYS A 169 8.77 -0.64 2.17
CA LYS A 169 9.80 -1.68 2.38
C LYS A 169 9.77 -2.25 3.80
N LEU A 170 9.58 -1.39 4.80
CA LEU A 170 9.45 -1.80 6.19
C LEU A 170 8.17 -2.62 6.41
N ILE A 171 7.03 -2.19 5.87
CA ILE A 171 5.76 -2.94 5.94
C ILE A 171 5.92 -4.32 5.31
N ARG A 172 6.55 -4.39 4.14
CA ARG A 172 6.86 -5.65 3.45
C ARG A 172 7.68 -6.59 4.35
N ALA A 173 8.79 -6.10 4.91
CA ALA A 173 9.63 -6.89 5.81
C ALA A 173 8.88 -7.32 7.08
N ALA A 174 8.11 -6.41 7.69
CA ALA A 174 7.31 -6.69 8.88
C ALA A 174 6.21 -7.73 8.59
N ALA A 175 5.58 -7.69 7.42
CA ALA A 175 4.56 -8.66 7.03
C ALA A 175 5.14 -10.06 6.81
N VAL A 176 6.33 -10.17 6.20
CA VAL A 176 7.04 -11.45 6.06
C VAL A 176 7.40 -12.02 7.44
N MET A 177 7.96 -11.19 8.33
CA MET A 177 8.26 -11.60 9.70
C MET A 177 7.01 -12.00 10.49
N ALA A 178 5.93 -11.22 10.36
CA ALA A 178 4.65 -11.53 10.99
C ALA A 178 4.10 -12.87 10.47
N LEU A 179 4.14 -13.13 9.16
CA LEU A 179 3.68 -14.40 8.60
C LEU A 179 4.50 -15.59 9.11
N LEU A 180 5.83 -15.44 9.22
CA LEU A 180 6.70 -16.46 9.82
C LEU A 180 6.31 -16.74 11.27
N THR A 181 6.12 -15.71 12.09
CA THR A 181 5.71 -15.89 13.50
C THR A 181 4.30 -16.48 13.62
N VAL A 182 3.34 -16.02 12.82
CA VAL A 182 1.96 -16.50 12.83
C VAL A 182 1.89 -17.96 12.36
N SER A 183 2.75 -18.39 11.44
CA SER A 183 2.80 -19.79 10.98
C SER A 183 3.22 -20.77 12.08
N THR A 184 4.02 -20.31 13.04
CA THR A 184 4.42 -21.11 14.22
C THR A 184 3.38 -21.09 15.34
N LEU A 185 2.38 -20.21 15.24
CA LEU A 185 1.40 -19.96 16.27
C LEU A 185 -0.01 -20.33 15.79
N ASN A 186 -0.95 -20.44 16.72
CA ASN A 186 -2.34 -20.74 16.39
C ASN A 186 -2.99 -19.54 15.66
N ILE A 187 -3.08 -19.59 14.32
CA ILE A 187 -3.60 -18.51 13.46
C ILE A 187 -4.96 -18.03 13.95
N GLY A 188 -5.85 -18.95 14.33
CA GLY A 188 -7.18 -18.61 14.80
C GLY A 188 -7.19 -17.86 16.14
N LYS A 189 -6.20 -18.11 17.02
CA LYS A 189 -6.03 -17.34 18.27
C LYS A 189 -5.61 -15.90 17.95
N TRP A 190 -4.64 -15.73 17.05
CA TRP A 190 -4.20 -14.39 16.63
C TRP A 190 -5.29 -13.60 15.94
N ALA A 191 -6.02 -14.21 15.01
CA ALA A 191 -7.14 -13.56 14.33
C ALA A 191 -8.24 -13.13 15.32
N PHE A 192 -8.55 -13.98 16.31
CA PHE A 192 -9.52 -13.66 17.36
C PHE A 192 -9.06 -12.49 18.24
N ASN A 193 -7.82 -12.56 18.72
CA ASN A 193 -7.23 -11.52 19.58
C ASN A 193 -7.10 -10.19 18.84
N LEU A 194 -6.69 -10.21 17.56
CA LEU A 194 -6.62 -9.03 16.71
C LEU A 194 -8.00 -8.42 16.53
N GLY A 195 -9.01 -9.21 16.16
CA GLY A 195 -10.38 -8.73 15.98
C GLY A 195 -10.98 -8.16 17.25
N LEU A 196 -10.77 -8.81 18.40
CA LEU A 196 -11.25 -8.33 19.70
C LEU A 196 -10.54 -7.03 20.11
N TRP A 197 -9.23 -6.95 19.90
CA TRP A 197 -8.45 -5.73 20.16
C TRP A 197 -8.90 -4.56 19.27
N GLN A 198 -9.09 -4.80 17.97
CA GLN A 198 -9.57 -3.79 17.03
C GLN A 198 -10.98 -3.29 17.39
N LEU A 199 -11.88 -4.19 17.81
CA LEU A 199 -13.21 -3.81 18.29
C LEU A 199 -13.13 -2.94 19.55
N ARG A 200 -12.22 -3.25 20.48
CA ARG A 200 -12.00 -2.45 21.70
C ARG A 200 -11.45 -1.06 21.43
N CYS A 201 -10.66 -0.88 20.36
CA CYS A 201 -10.21 0.46 19.96
C CYS A 201 -11.38 1.36 19.55
N LEU A 202 -12.39 0.81 18.89
CA LEU A 202 -13.50 1.61 18.37
C LEU A 202 -14.66 1.73 19.36
N PHE A 203 -15.00 0.62 20.01
CA PHE A 203 -16.18 0.52 20.85
C PHE A 203 -15.78 0.47 22.32
N PRO A 204 -16.27 1.41 23.15
CA PRO A 204 -16.11 1.34 24.59
C PRO A 204 -16.75 0.08 25.17
N GLU A 205 -16.22 -0.38 26.30
CA GLU A 205 -16.56 -1.66 26.93
C GLU A 205 -18.08 -1.84 27.14
N ARG A 206 -18.81 -0.79 27.53
CA ARG A 206 -20.27 -0.88 27.75
C ARG A 206 -21.03 -1.21 26.47
N VAL A 207 -20.70 -0.53 25.37
CA VAL A 207 -21.30 -0.77 24.06
C VAL A 207 -20.93 -2.17 23.56
N LEU A 208 -19.64 -2.52 23.68
CA LEU A 208 -19.13 -3.79 23.17
C LEU A 208 -19.73 -5.00 23.90
N ARG A 209 -19.92 -4.92 25.23
CA ARG A 209 -20.64 -5.93 26.03
C ARG A 209 -22.05 -6.16 25.50
N SER A 210 -22.76 -5.09 25.17
CA SER A 210 -24.12 -5.23 24.68
C SER A 210 -24.19 -5.79 23.26
N VAL A 211 -23.30 -5.36 22.36
CA VAL A 211 -23.26 -5.85 20.97
C VAL A 211 -22.90 -7.33 20.93
N LEU A 212 -21.86 -7.72 21.66
CA LEU A 212 -21.38 -9.11 21.72
C LEU A 212 -22.26 -9.99 22.63
N ARG A 213 -23.15 -9.40 23.44
CA ARG A 213 -23.95 -10.04 24.50
C ARG A 213 -23.08 -10.87 25.45
N VAL A 214 -22.02 -10.23 25.96
CA VAL A 214 -21.10 -10.84 26.93
C VAL A 214 -21.07 -10.00 28.20
N SER A 215 -20.82 -10.65 29.34
CA SER A 215 -20.70 -9.96 30.62
C SER A 215 -19.49 -9.01 30.67
N THR A 216 -18.37 -9.45 30.12
CA THR A 216 -17.14 -8.65 29.97
C THR A 216 -16.39 -9.08 28.71
N THR A 217 -15.67 -8.15 28.07
CA THR A 217 -14.80 -8.53 26.95
C THR A 217 -13.57 -9.29 27.43
N LYS A 218 -13.13 -9.07 28.69
CA LYS A 218 -12.01 -9.81 29.29
C LYS A 218 -12.25 -11.32 29.37
N ALA A 219 -13.50 -11.74 29.55
CA ALA A 219 -13.85 -13.16 29.49
C ALA A 219 -13.55 -13.77 28.11
N LEU A 220 -13.74 -12.99 27.03
CA LEU A 220 -13.41 -13.43 25.67
C LEU A 220 -11.92 -13.63 25.46
N ASP A 221 -11.04 -12.89 26.16
CA ASP A 221 -9.60 -13.16 26.11
C ASP A 221 -9.30 -14.57 26.64
N VAL A 222 -9.88 -14.92 27.80
CA VAL A 222 -9.69 -16.24 28.42
C VAL A 222 -10.25 -17.36 27.54
N TYR A 223 -11.43 -17.17 26.95
CA TYR A 223 -12.01 -18.14 26.02
C TYR A 223 -11.23 -18.22 24.69
N GLY A 224 -10.65 -17.11 24.24
CA GLY A 224 -9.84 -17.02 23.03
C GLY A 224 -8.52 -17.81 23.07
N GLU A 225 -7.98 -18.03 24.28
CA GLU A 225 -6.71 -18.73 24.50
C GLU A 225 -6.73 -20.18 24.03
N THR A 226 -7.87 -20.87 24.15
CA THR A 226 -7.99 -22.30 23.81
C THR A 226 -8.97 -22.54 22.65
N MET A 227 -8.80 -23.64 21.92
CA MET A 227 -9.73 -24.03 20.86
C MET A 227 -11.13 -24.37 21.42
N GLN A 228 -11.17 -25.06 22.56
CA GLN A 228 -12.41 -25.44 23.22
C GLN A 228 -13.14 -24.23 23.82
N GLY A 229 -12.39 -23.30 24.43
CA GLY A 229 -12.93 -22.03 24.89
C GLY A 229 -13.52 -21.20 23.76
N ARG A 230 -12.89 -21.17 22.58
CA ARG A 230 -13.48 -20.49 21.43
C ARG A 230 -14.81 -21.11 21.03
N ARG A 231 -14.88 -22.45 20.94
CA ARG A 231 -16.11 -23.17 20.56
C ARG A 231 -17.29 -22.93 21.52
N SER A 232 -17.06 -22.55 22.78
CA SER A 232 -18.14 -22.22 23.71
C SER A 232 -18.72 -20.81 23.52
N ILE A 233 -18.05 -19.94 22.77
CA ILE A 233 -18.55 -18.61 22.41
C ILE A 233 -19.68 -18.76 21.38
N PRO A 234 -20.81 -18.03 21.49
CA PRO A 234 -21.87 -18.07 20.49
C PRO A 234 -21.37 -17.73 19.08
N SER A 235 -21.85 -18.44 18.06
CA SER A 235 -21.36 -18.32 16.67
C SER A 235 -21.47 -16.90 16.11
N VAL A 236 -22.51 -16.15 16.47
CA VAL A 236 -22.66 -14.74 16.05
C VAL A 236 -21.56 -13.87 16.68
N THR A 237 -21.25 -14.07 17.96
CA THR A 237 -20.17 -13.34 18.65
C THR A 237 -18.81 -13.71 18.06
N GLN A 238 -18.56 -15.00 17.78
CA GLN A 238 -17.35 -15.44 17.08
C GLN A 238 -17.23 -14.78 15.70
N PHE A 239 -18.31 -14.76 14.92
CA PHE A 239 -18.34 -14.15 13.59
C PHE A 239 -18.05 -12.64 13.66
N LEU A 240 -18.64 -11.92 14.62
CA LEU A 240 -18.39 -10.49 14.78
C LEU A 240 -16.94 -10.18 15.18
N VAL A 241 -16.32 -11.01 16.02
CA VAL A 241 -14.92 -10.82 16.46
C VAL A 241 -13.94 -11.24 15.36
N LEU A 242 -14.05 -12.48 14.86
CA LEU A 242 -13.16 -13.01 13.83
C LEU A 242 -13.35 -12.33 12.48
N GLY A 243 -14.56 -11.90 12.16
CA GLY A 243 -14.91 -11.24 10.91
C GLY A 243 -14.45 -9.78 10.85
N PHE A 244 -14.17 -9.14 11.98
CA PHE A 244 -13.84 -7.71 12.00
C PHE A 244 -12.54 -7.36 11.27
N PRO A 245 -11.41 -8.10 11.44
CA PRO A 245 -10.23 -7.88 10.62
C PRO A 245 -10.50 -8.01 9.12
N PHE A 246 -11.28 -9.01 8.71
CA PHE A 246 -11.64 -9.23 7.30
C PHE A 246 -12.56 -8.14 6.76
N TYR A 247 -13.49 -7.63 7.58
CA TYR A 247 -14.31 -6.48 7.25
C TYR A 247 -13.45 -5.24 6.96
N LEU A 248 -12.47 -4.95 7.83
CA LEU A 248 -11.53 -3.85 7.63
C LEU A 248 -10.64 -4.05 6.40
N MET A 249 -10.20 -5.28 6.14
CA MET A 249 -9.48 -5.60 4.92
C MET A 249 -10.35 -5.44 3.68
N GLY A 250 -11.64 -5.78 3.73
CA GLY A 250 -12.59 -5.54 2.64
C GLY A 250 -12.80 -4.06 2.35
N LEU A 251 -12.91 -3.23 3.39
CA LEU A 251 -12.97 -1.77 3.24
C LEU A 251 -11.73 -1.16 2.57
N ARG A 252 -10.60 -1.87 2.57
CA ARG A 252 -9.31 -1.38 2.07
C ARG A 252 -8.82 -2.06 0.80
N GLY A 253 -9.14 -3.32 0.60
CA GLY A 253 -8.67 -4.14 -0.50
C GLY A 253 -9.57 -4.06 -1.73
N SER A 254 -9.03 -4.46 -2.89
CA SER A 254 -9.80 -4.62 -4.13
C SER A 254 -10.39 -6.03 -4.29
N SER A 255 -10.18 -6.94 -3.34
CA SER A 255 -10.68 -8.31 -3.43
C SER A 255 -12.21 -8.36 -3.44
N ARG A 256 -12.77 -8.98 -4.48
CA ARG A 256 -14.22 -9.18 -4.64
C ARG A 256 -14.82 -10.00 -3.48
N VAL A 257 -14.08 -10.98 -2.94
CA VAL A 257 -14.54 -11.83 -1.84
C VAL A 257 -14.61 -11.03 -0.55
N LEU A 258 -13.57 -10.26 -0.23
CA LEU A 258 -13.56 -9.40 0.95
C LEU A 258 -14.65 -8.31 0.86
N ASN A 259 -14.90 -7.76 -0.34
CA ASN A 259 -16.00 -6.81 -0.56
C ASN A 259 -17.38 -7.43 -0.28
N LYS A 260 -17.62 -8.69 -0.66
CA LYS A 260 -18.86 -9.40 -0.32
C LYS A 260 -18.97 -9.64 1.19
N LEU A 261 -17.88 -10.11 1.82
CA LEU A 261 -17.83 -10.33 3.26
C LEU A 261 -18.07 -9.04 4.05
N GLN A 262 -17.62 -7.90 3.54
CA GLN A 262 -17.83 -6.60 4.15
C GLN A 262 -19.33 -6.28 4.32
N TRP A 263 -20.14 -6.54 3.28
CA TRP A 263 -21.59 -6.32 3.33
C TRP A 263 -22.30 -7.29 4.27
N ILE A 264 -21.91 -8.56 4.25
CA ILE A 264 -22.47 -9.59 5.15
C ILE A 264 -22.15 -9.23 6.61
N TYR A 265 -20.90 -8.88 6.88
CA TYR A 265 -20.47 -8.45 8.22
C TYR A 265 -21.29 -7.26 8.70
N SER A 266 -21.42 -6.23 7.87
CA SER A 266 -22.16 -5.04 8.23
C SER A 266 -23.64 -5.33 8.49
N LEU A 267 -24.27 -6.18 7.70
CA LEU A 267 -25.66 -6.59 7.91
C LEU A 267 -25.86 -7.35 9.24
N VAL A 268 -24.96 -8.27 9.56
CA VAL A 268 -25.03 -8.98 10.86
C VAL A 268 -24.80 -8.00 12.01
N PHE A 269 -23.88 -7.05 11.85
CA PHE A 269 -23.61 -6.02 12.85
C PHE A 269 -24.79 -5.05 13.03
N THR A 270 -25.45 -4.60 11.96
CA THR A 270 -26.65 -3.73 12.05
C THR A 270 -27.81 -4.43 12.75
N VAL A 271 -28.12 -5.68 12.39
CA VAL A 271 -29.18 -6.45 13.03
C VAL A 271 -28.89 -6.61 14.52
N ARG A 272 -27.63 -6.87 14.87
CA ARG A 272 -27.21 -7.02 16.28
C ARG A 272 -27.28 -5.69 17.03
N ALA A 273 -26.84 -4.60 16.41
CA ALA A 273 -26.92 -3.24 16.95
C ALA A 273 -28.37 -2.76 17.13
N GLY A 274 -29.28 -3.15 16.24
CA GLY A 274 -30.70 -2.80 16.33
C GLY A 274 -31.42 -3.46 17.51
N HIS A 275 -30.93 -4.62 17.97
CA HIS A 275 -31.41 -5.29 19.19
C HIS A 275 -30.81 -4.70 20.49
N HIS A 276 -30.07 -3.60 20.40
CA HIS A 276 -29.57 -2.89 21.59
C HIS A 276 -30.73 -2.20 22.28
N THR A 277 -31.17 -2.74 23.42
CA THR A 277 -32.29 -2.23 24.24
C THR A 277 -31.84 -1.08 25.14
N GLY A 278 -31.19 -0.06 24.57
CA GLY A 278 -30.95 1.20 25.27
C GLY A 278 -32.25 2.00 25.38
N LYS A 279 -32.49 2.67 26.50
CA LYS A 279 -33.63 3.60 26.66
C LYS A 279 -33.50 4.89 25.82
N SER A 280 -32.33 5.15 25.22
CA SER A 280 -32.06 6.27 24.32
C SER A 280 -32.31 5.88 22.86
N ARG A 281 -32.64 6.86 21.99
CA ARG A 281 -32.62 6.69 20.53
C ARG A 281 -31.33 5.96 20.14
N ASN A 282 -31.44 4.80 19.49
CA ASN A 282 -30.36 3.85 19.22
C ASN A 282 -29.15 4.48 18.48
N ALA A 283 -28.29 5.19 19.20
CA ALA A 283 -27.13 5.91 18.66
C ALA A 283 -26.20 4.97 17.89
N LEU A 284 -26.04 3.75 18.38
CA LEU A 284 -25.30 2.69 17.70
C LEU A 284 -25.92 2.31 16.34
N SER A 285 -27.23 2.09 16.28
CA SER A 285 -27.93 1.75 15.02
C SER A 285 -27.80 2.88 13.99
N HIS A 286 -27.96 4.13 14.43
CA HIS A 286 -27.75 5.30 13.58
C HIS A 286 -26.30 5.41 13.10
N LEU A 287 -25.32 5.21 13.98
CA LEU A 287 -23.91 5.25 13.62
C LEU A 287 -23.58 4.19 12.55
N VAL A 288 -24.02 2.95 12.73
CA VAL A 288 -23.77 1.89 11.75
C VAL A 288 -24.44 2.19 10.41
N SER A 289 -25.66 2.74 10.44
CA SER A 289 -26.35 3.18 9.22
C SER A 289 -25.56 4.28 8.49
N VAL A 290 -25.04 5.27 9.23
CA VAL A 290 -24.18 6.34 8.68
C VAL A 290 -22.88 5.77 8.11
N ILE A 291 -22.24 4.82 8.78
CA ILE A 291 -21.05 4.12 8.26
C ILE A 291 -21.39 3.44 6.95
N ASN A 292 -22.51 2.70 6.87
CA ASN A 292 -22.91 2.01 5.65
C ASN A 292 -23.20 2.96 4.49
N LEU A 293 -23.90 4.06 4.76
CA LEU A 293 -24.12 5.10 3.77
C LEU A 293 -22.80 5.74 3.31
N SER A 294 -21.85 5.96 4.22
CA SER A 294 -20.53 6.52 3.90
C SER A 294 -19.71 5.56 3.04
N VAL A 295 -19.78 4.25 3.34
CA VAL A 295 -19.16 3.19 2.55
C VAL A 295 -19.77 3.13 1.15
N LEU A 296 -21.10 3.16 1.04
CA LEU A 296 -21.80 3.21 -0.25
C LEU A 296 -21.41 4.44 -1.06
N PHE A 297 -21.38 5.62 -0.42
CA PHE A 297 -20.94 6.86 -1.04
C PHE A 297 -19.50 6.77 -1.54
N ASN A 298 -18.61 6.18 -0.73
CA ASN A 298 -17.23 5.98 -1.13
C ASN A 298 -17.11 5.03 -2.33
N SER A 299 -17.86 3.92 -2.36
CA SER A 299 -17.82 2.98 -3.49
C SER A 299 -18.46 3.51 -4.77
N THR A 300 -19.51 4.34 -4.66
CA THR A 300 -20.29 4.81 -5.81
C THR A 300 -19.79 6.13 -6.40
N ILE A 301 -19.25 7.03 -5.57
CA ILE A 301 -18.88 8.38 -5.99
C ILE A 301 -17.37 8.60 -5.85
N VAL A 302 -16.82 8.41 -4.65
CA VAL A 302 -15.40 8.75 -4.37
C VAL A 302 -14.45 7.85 -5.14
N SER A 303 -14.64 6.53 -5.11
CA SER A 303 -13.75 5.59 -5.78
C SER A 303 -13.73 5.79 -7.29
N PRO A 304 -14.87 5.89 -8.01
CA PRO A 304 -14.86 6.16 -9.46
C PRO A 304 -14.25 7.51 -9.83
N THR A 305 -14.49 8.57 -9.03
CA THR A 305 -13.88 9.89 -9.30
C THR A 305 -12.37 9.86 -9.10
N LEU A 306 -11.87 9.21 -8.04
CA LEU A 306 -10.44 9.00 -7.84
C LEU A 306 -9.82 8.18 -8.98
N THR A 307 -10.48 7.12 -9.43
CA THR A 307 -10.00 6.29 -10.55
C THR A 307 -9.78 7.11 -11.81
N ARG A 308 -10.68 8.05 -12.14
CA ARG A 308 -10.48 8.97 -13.28
C ARG A 308 -9.27 9.88 -13.12
N ILE A 309 -9.02 10.36 -11.90
CA ILE A 309 -7.82 11.18 -11.61
C ILE A 309 -6.56 10.32 -11.78
N TYR A 310 -6.57 9.08 -11.29
CA TYR A 310 -5.47 8.14 -11.49
C TYR A 310 -5.24 7.82 -12.96
N GLU A 311 -6.31 7.58 -13.72
CA GLU A 311 -6.25 7.38 -15.17
C GLU A 311 -5.57 8.55 -15.87
N PHE A 312 -5.96 9.79 -15.56
CA PHE A 312 -5.32 10.97 -16.12
C PHE A 312 -3.82 11.02 -15.80
N MET A 313 -3.43 10.69 -14.56
CA MET A 313 -2.02 10.65 -14.17
C MET A 313 -1.24 9.57 -14.90
N VAL A 314 -1.81 8.37 -15.06
CA VAL A 314 -1.20 7.25 -15.79
C VAL A 314 -1.03 7.61 -17.26
N LYS A 315 -2.09 8.10 -17.93
CA LYS A 315 -2.06 8.52 -19.33
C LYS A 315 -1.08 9.65 -19.59
N LYS A 316 -0.91 10.57 -18.62
CA LYS A 316 0.03 11.69 -18.71
C LYS A 316 1.49 11.27 -18.47
N ALA A 317 1.72 10.31 -17.59
CA ALA A 317 3.07 9.83 -17.29
C ALA A 317 3.57 8.78 -18.30
N ARG A 318 2.66 8.00 -18.92
CA ARG A 318 2.96 6.86 -19.80
C ARG A 318 4.08 5.98 -19.23
N PRO A 319 3.88 5.42 -18.02
CA PRO A 319 4.94 4.70 -17.32
C PRO A 319 5.57 3.60 -18.17
N TYR A 320 6.90 3.49 -18.15
CA TYR A 320 7.66 2.52 -18.95
C TYR A 320 7.28 1.04 -18.75
N PHE A 321 6.61 0.71 -17.64
CA PHE A 321 6.14 -0.64 -17.32
C PHE A 321 4.72 -0.93 -17.80
N CYS A 322 4.01 0.07 -18.35
CA CYS A 322 2.72 -0.12 -19.01
C CYS A 322 2.90 -0.12 -20.52
N LEU A 323 2.51 -1.23 -21.16
CA LEU A 323 2.43 -1.35 -22.61
C LEU A 323 1.17 -0.62 -23.10
N THR A 324 1.27 0.67 -23.37
CA THR A 324 0.27 1.38 -24.17
C THR A 324 0.68 1.35 -25.62
N SER A 325 0.11 0.45 -26.43
CA SER A 325 0.02 0.74 -27.86
C SER A 325 -1.14 1.70 -28.07
N ASP A 326 -1.00 2.68 -28.96
CA ASP A 326 -2.07 3.64 -29.31
C ASP A 326 -3.33 2.93 -29.88
N SER A 327 -3.23 1.63 -30.20
CA SER A 327 -4.33 0.76 -30.64
C SER A 327 -4.99 -0.05 -29.50
N MET A 328 -4.37 -0.13 -28.32
CA MET A 328 -4.85 -0.92 -27.18
C MET A 328 -5.31 0.02 -26.06
N ASP A 329 -6.40 0.74 -26.32
CA ASP A 329 -7.18 1.48 -25.31
C ASP A 329 -7.86 0.55 -24.28
N ILE A 330 -7.45 -0.72 -24.20
CA ILE A 330 -7.97 -1.74 -23.29
C ILE A 330 -7.17 -1.69 -21.99
N PHE A 331 -7.22 -0.54 -21.31
CA PHE A 331 -7.04 -0.61 -19.87
C PHE A 331 -8.34 -1.17 -19.29
N PRO A 332 -8.31 -2.29 -18.54
CA PRO A 332 -9.48 -2.69 -17.78
C PRO A 332 -9.82 -1.54 -16.84
N SER A 333 -11.00 -0.95 -17.06
CA SER A 333 -11.47 0.33 -16.49
C SER A 333 -11.57 0.37 -14.96
N GLN A 334 -11.13 -0.66 -14.25
CA GLN A 334 -11.45 -0.86 -12.84
C GLN A 334 -10.31 -0.63 -11.85
N GLU A 335 -9.03 -0.51 -12.23
CA GLU A 335 -7.94 -0.46 -11.22
C GLU A 335 -6.75 0.48 -11.52
N TYR A 336 -6.98 1.65 -12.12
CA TYR A 336 -5.89 2.64 -12.35
C TYR A 336 -5.18 3.11 -11.08
N SER A 337 -5.84 3.05 -9.92
CA SER A 337 -5.25 3.44 -8.62
C SER A 337 -4.05 2.59 -8.21
N ASN A 338 -3.95 1.36 -8.72
CA ASN A 338 -2.92 0.39 -8.36
C ASN A 338 -1.82 0.23 -9.41
N ILE A 339 -1.81 1.05 -10.47
CA ILE A 339 -0.84 0.93 -11.56
C ILE A 339 0.52 1.52 -11.19
N ILE A 340 0.55 2.80 -10.78
CA ILE A 340 1.82 3.51 -10.50
C ILE A 340 2.44 3.06 -9.18
N ILE A 341 1.60 2.91 -8.16
CA ILE A 341 1.97 2.35 -6.85
C ILE A 341 0.99 1.24 -6.56
N LYS A 342 1.48 0.01 -6.59
CA LYS A 342 0.64 -1.18 -6.44
C LYS A 342 0.32 -1.41 -4.97
N THR A 343 -0.96 -1.43 -4.62
CA THR A 343 -1.38 -1.76 -3.25
C THR A 343 -1.36 -3.27 -3.09
N SER A 344 -0.45 -3.78 -2.29
CA SER A 344 -0.29 -5.23 -2.10
C SER A 344 -1.14 -5.76 -0.94
N TRP A 345 -1.29 -7.08 -0.83
CA TRP A 345 -2.03 -7.71 0.26
C TRP A 345 -1.46 -7.39 1.65
N HIS A 346 -0.14 -7.22 1.76
CA HIS A 346 0.51 -6.90 3.03
C HIS A 346 0.28 -5.45 3.44
N ASP A 347 0.19 -4.52 2.48
CA ASP A 347 -0.21 -3.14 2.75
C ASP A 347 -1.63 -3.12 3.33
N VAL A 348 -2.57 -3.83 2.68
CA VAL A 348 -3.96 -3.94 3.14
C VAL A 348 -4.05 -4.54 4.54
N LEU A 349 -3.30 -5.62 4.82
CA LEU A 349 -3.29 -6.27 6.13
C LEU A 349 -2.72 -5.36 7.22
N PHE A 350 -1.56 -4.75 6.98
CA PHE A 350 -0.92 -3.85 7.93
C PHE A 350 -1.81 -2.66 8.25
N GLU A 351 -2.39 -2.04 7.23
CA GLU A 351 -3.27 -0.90 7.41
C GLU A 351 -4.57 -1.29 8.10
N ALA A 352 -5.18 -2.43 7.77
CA ALA A 352 -6.36 -2.92 8.47
C ALA A 352 -6.06 -3.18 9.95
N ALA A 353 -4.88 -3.71 10.28
CA ALA A 353 -4.45 -3.93 11.66
C ALA A 353 -4.28 -2.60 12.42
N VAL A 354 -3.55 -1.63 11.86
CA VAL A 354 -3.17 -0.38 12.55
C VAL A 354 -4.29 0.66 12.55
N TRP A 355 -5.20 0.62 11.57
CA TRP A 355 -6.21 1.67 11.35
C TRP A 355 -7.11 1.93 12.57
N PRO A 356 -7.72 0.92 13.23
CA PRO A 356 -8.57 1.17 14.39
C PRO A 356 -7.85 1.87 15.54
N TRP A 357 -6.59 1.50 15.78
CA TRP A 357 -5.77 2.11 16.84
C TRP A 357 -5.43 3.57 16.54
N CYS A 358 -5.00 3.88 15.32
CA CYS A 358 -4.76 5.27 14.91
C CYS A 358 -6.05 6.10 14.95
N GLY A 359 -7.17 5.50 14.50
CA GLY A 359 -8.48 6.14 14.53
C GLY A 359 -8.97 6.46 15.94
N GLU A 360 -8.78 5.55 16.90
CA GLU A 360 -9.07 5.80 18.33
C GLU A 360 -8.27 6.98 18.87
N LYS A 361 -6.98 7.10 18.54
CA LYS A 361 -6.14 8.21 19.01
C LYS A 361 -6.60 9.55 18.44
N VAL A 362 -6.88 9.60 17.13
CA VAL A 362 -7.42 10.79 16.47
C VAL A 362 -8.80 11.14 17.05
N GLY A 363 -9.67 10.15 17.18
CA GLY A 363 -11.02 10.32 17.74
C GLY A 363 -11.01 10.81 19.18
N SER A 364 -10.14 10.25 20.03
CA SER A 364 -9.99 10.70 21.41
C SER A 364 -9.53 12.17 21.48
N LYS A 365 -8.60 12.59 20.61
CA LYS A 365 -8.18 14.00 20.53
C LYS A 365 -9.30 14.93 20.04
N LEU A 366 -10.12 14.48 19.10
CA LEU A 366 -11.29 15.23 18.65
C LEU A 366 -12.34 15.35 19.75
N PHE A 367 -12.53 14.30 20.55
CA PHE A 367 -13.40 14.34 21.71
C PHE A 367 -12.88 15.31 22.78
N ASP A 368 -11.58 15.27 23.09
CA ASP A 368 -10.95 16.21 24.03
C ASP A 368 -11.12 17.67 23.56
N LEU A 369 -10.91 17.91 22.26
CA LEU A 369 -11.12 19.22 21.63
C LEU A 369 -12.59 19.65 21.74
N PHE A 370 -13.53 18.74 21.47
CA PHE A 370 -14.97 19.02 21.59
C PHE A 370 -15.36 19.40 23.02
N VAL A 371 -14.87 18.65 24.02
CA VAL A 371 -15.11 18.96 25.44
C VAL A 371 -14.49 20.30 25.84
N TRP A 372 -13.29 20.62 25.32
CA TRP A 372 -12.66 21.91 25.55
C TRP A 372 -13.48 23.06 24.94
N VAL A 373 -13.90 22.94 23.68
CA VAL A 373 -14.75 23.93 22.99
C VAL A 373 -16.07 24.13 23.74
N GLN A 374 -16.69 23.05 24.24
CA GLN A 374 -17.93 23.12 25.00
C GLN A 374 -17.78 23.87 26.34
N LYS A 375 -16.60 23.87 26.96
CA LYS A 375 -16.34 24.64 28.19
C LYS A 375 -16.23 26.14 27.91
N GLU A 376 -15.69 26.50 26.75
CA GLU A 376 -15.47 27.91 26.36
C GLU A 376 -16.72 28.57 25.77
N ILE A 377 -17.59 27.80 25.09
CA ILE A 377 -18.80 28.34 24.48
C ILE A 377 -19.97 28.29 25.48
N PRO A 378 -20.73 29.39 25.69
CA PRO A 378 -21.85 29.44 26.64
C PRO A 378 -23.05 28.52 26.26
N TYR A 379 -23.00 27.88 25.10
CA TYR A 379 -24.03 26.97 24.62
C TYR A 379 -23.82 25.56 25.18
N LYS A 380 -24.63 25.17 26.16
CA LYS A 380 -24.61 23.82 26.74
C LYS A 380 -25.28 22.81 25.81
N PHE A 381 -24.51 22.25 24.88
CA PHE A 381 -24.95 21.08 24.13
C PHE A 381 -24.83 19.82 25.01
N THR A 382 -25.93 19.38 25.63
CA THR A 382 -25.95 18.09 26.35
C THR A 382 -26.43 17.00 25.39
N PRO A 383 -25.55 16.13 24.86
CA PRO A 383 -25.99 15.03 24.03
C PRO A 383 -26.91 14.10 24.86
N GLU A 384 -28.02 13.66 24.26
CA GLU A 384 -28.94 12.67 24.85
C GLU A 384 -28.31 11.25 24.95
N ALA A 385 -27.05 11.10 24.54
CA ALA A 385 -26.31 9.85 24.52
C ALA A 385 -25.37 9.74 25.72
N SER A 386 -25.09 8.51 26.16
CA SER A 386 -24.11 8.27 27.21
C SER A 386 -22.70 8.70 26.78
N PRO A 387 -21.81 9.09 27.72
CA PRO A 387 -20.45 9.50 27.40
C PRO A 387 -19.67 8.46 26.57
N ASP A 388 -19.93 7.17 26.82
CA ASP A 388 -19.33 6.07 26.06
C ASP A 388 -19.85 6.01 24.62
N GLU A 389 -21.15 6.23 24.39
CA GLU A 389 -21.70 6.30 23.03
C GLU A 389 -21.17 7.51 22.26
N VAL A 390 -21.02 8.66 22.91
CA VAL A 390 -20.42 9.85 22.29
C VAL A 390 -18.96 9.56 21.93
N ARG A 391 -18.18 8.97 22.84
CA ARG A 391 -16.79 8.61 22.57
C ARG A 391 -16.64 7.61 21.42
N MET A 392 -17.53 6.63 21.33
CA MET A 392 -17.60 5.71 20.19
C MET A 392 -17.77 6.45 18.86
N VAL A 393 -18.68 7.42 18.79
CA VAL A 393 -18.92 8.22 17.58
C VAL A 393 -17.63 8.97 17.17
N PHE A 394 -16.93 9.58 18.13
CA PHE A 394 -15.66 10.26 17.84
C PHE A 394 -14.54 9.30 17.41
N ASN A 395 -14.44 8.10 17.99
CA ASN A 395 -13.48 7.09 17.55
C ASN A 395 -13.73 6.67 16.10
N VAL A 396 -14.99 6.43 15.73
CA VAL A 396 -15.38 6.11 14.35
C VAL A 396 -15.13 7.29 13.41
N LEU A 397 -15.45 8.52 13.84
CA LEU A 397 -15.15 9.74 13.09
C LEU A 397 -13.64 9.88 12.83
N GLY A 398 -12.81 9.59 13.84
CA GLY A 398 -11.36 9.56 13.72
C GLY A 398 -10.87 8.55 12.67
N CYS A 399 -11.48 7.36 12.63
CA CYS A 399 -11.23 6.38 11.56
C CYS A 399 -11.61 6.91 10.17
N GLY A 400 -12.74 7.61 10.04
CA GLY A 400 -13.20 8.21 8.79
C GLY A 400 -12.26 9.32 8.29
N LEU A 401 -11.86 10.24 9.18
CA LEU A 401 -10.90 11.31 8.87
C LEU A 401 -9.54 10.74 8.45
N LEU A 402 -9.07 9.71 9.15
CA LEU A 402 -7.82 9.04 8.79
C LEU A 402 -7.92 8.36 7.42
N ALA A 403 -9.07 7.80 7.06
CA ALA A 403 -9.29 7.24 5.74
C ALA A 403 -9.19 8.28 4.62
N ILE A 404 -9.78 9.47 4.84
CA ILE A 404 -9.70 10.60 3.90
C ILE A 404 -8.26 11.09 3.79
N ALA A 405 -7.60 11.37 4.92
CA ALA A 405 -6.20 11.84 4.94
C ALA A 405 -5.26 10.87 4.21
N ARG A 406 -5.46 9.56 4.42
CA ARG A 406 -4.70 8.52 3.74
C ARG A 406 -4.99 8.46 2.24
N GLN A 407 -6.24 8.59 1.79
CA GLN A 407 -6.56 8.68 0.35
C GLN A 407 -5.89 9.91 -0.29
N SER A 408 -5.92 11.07 0.36
CA SER A 408 -5.24 12.28 -0.10
C SER A 408 -3.73 12.10 -0.16
N LEU A 409 -3.13 11.46 0.85
CA LEU A 409 -1.70 11.17 0.89
C LEU A 409 -1.30 10.22 -0.23
N ASN A 410 -2.05 9.14 -0.47
CA ASN A 410 -1.80 8.20 -1.56
C ASN A 410 -1.88 8.90 -2.91
N LEU A 411 -2.90 9.76 -3.12
CA LEU A 411 -3.02 10.54 -4.34
C LEU A 411 -1.79 11.45 -4.55
N TYR A 412 -1.34 12.12 -3.50
CA TYR A 412 -0.16 12.98 -3.55
C TYR A 412 1.14 12.21 -3.86
N ILE A 413 1.35 11.06 -3.20
CA ILE A 413 2.54 10.22 -3.44
C ILE A 413 2.52 9.69 -4.86
N THR A 414 1.37 9.21 -5.35
CA THR A 414 1.21 8.75 -6.74
C THR A 414 1.46 9.87 -7.74
N TYR A 415 0.98 11.09 -7.47
CA TYR A 415 1.27 12.26 -8.30
C TYR A 415 2.77 12.57 -8.34
N ARG A 416 3.46 12.55 -7.19
CA ARG A 416 4.91 12.74 -7.12
C ARG A 416 5.68 11.65 -7.87
N ARG A 417 5.22 10.41 -7.75
CA ARG A 417 5.79 9.27 -8.47
C ARG A 417 5.58 9.39 -9.98
N ALA A 418 4.40 9.82 -10.43
CA ALA A 418 4.12 10.09 -11.83
C ALA A 418 5.05 11.16 -12.41
N GLN A 419 5.32 12.23 -11.65
CA GLN A 419 6.29 13.26 -12.05
C GLN A 419 7.73 12.72 -12.11
N GLU A 420 8.11 11.86 -11.18
CA GLU A 420 9.43 11.23 -11.17
C GLU A 420 9.63 10.32 -12.40
N LEU A 421 8.65 9.48 -12.70
CA LEU A 421 8.67 8.58 -13.86
C LEU A 421 8.79 9.37 -15.16
N ARG A 422 8.01 10.44 -15.30
CA ARG A 422 8.11 11.32 -16.47
C ARG A 422 9.52 11.91 -16.62
N LYS A 423 10.09 12.47 -15.56
CA LYS A 423 11.45 13.02 -15.59
C LYS A 423 12.51 11.98 -15.94
N LEU A 424 12.32 10.75 -15.46
CA LEU A 424 13.20 9.63 -15.78
C LEU A 424 13.13 9.29 -17.27
N GLN A 425 11.92 9.16 -17.82
CA GLN A 425 11.69 8.85 -19.23
C GLN A 425 12.20 9.99 -20.14
N ASP A 426 11.95 11.25 -19.75
CA ASP A 426 12.45 12.44 -20.45
C ASP A 426 13.99 12.47 -20.53
N CYS A 427 14.75 11.78 -19.65
CA CYS A 427 16.21 11.70 -19.77
C CYS A 427 16.65 10.91 -21.04
N PHE A 428 15.79 10.04 -21.57
CA PHE A 428 16.08 9.14 -22.70
C PHE A 428 15.40 9.55 -24.00
N ASP A 429 14.49 10.52 -23.97
CA ASP A 429 13.84 11.03 -25.17
C ASP A 429 14.79 11.99 -25.91
N GLU A 430 14.91 11.82 -27.23
CA GLU A 430 15.67 12.71 -28.10
C GLU A 430 14.94 14.07 -28.19
N LYS A 431 15.64 15.16 -27.86
CA LYS A 431 15.16 16.53 -28.10
C LYS A 431 15.53 16.98 -29.50
#